data_AF-X1GE75-F1
#
_entry.id   AF-X1GE75-F1
#
_cell.length_a   1.000
_cell.length_b   1.000
_cell.length_c   1.000
_cell.angle_alpha   90.00
_cell.angle_beta   90.00
_cell.angle_gamma   90.00
#
_symmetry.space_group_name_H-M   'P 1'
#
loop_
_entity.id
_entity.type
_entity.pdbx_description
1 polymer ?
#
loop_
_entity_poly.entity_id
_entity_poly.type
_entity_poly.pdbx_seq_one_letter_code
_entity_poly.pdbx_strand_id
1 'polypeptide(L)'
;LVPTILKGVNDHRVGEIFHFAVDNIDVISAISYQPVSFTGRFDGDERRAQRYTLGDLAGDIAAASGAEPLRDMYPLSIVMPLAQMLQAVTGQTKIHPSVHTDCAFGSYFLVSPAGEAYPFPKVINVEGIFTEMNRLAARIRRRGRANWLDKIRIFRMFKRHFDASTAPPGLTTKKFIHSLKGMLDKGVGRGEGEKHTYKTLLCAGMHFQDRYNFDVERIKRCVILYSTPSGLFPFCTFNCGPMYRPLVEAAYAEHRQALRAAQDRADNVMIPEPKGEFRP
;
A
#
# COMPACT_ATOMS: atom_id res chain seq x y z
N LEU A 1 9.87 -1.71 3.53
CA LEU A 1 10.08 -2.72 4.60
C LEU A 1 8.81 -3.54 4.79
N VAL A 2 8.93 -4.83 5.09
CA VAL A 2 7.78 -5.72 5.36
C VAL A 2 8.04 -6.56 6.62
N PRO A 3 7.96 -5.97 7.82
CA PRO A 3 8.21 -6.68 9.07
C PRO A 3 6.98 -7.46 9.55
N THR A 4 7.19 -8.67 10.06
CA THR A 4 6.16 -9.47 10.72
C THR A 4 6.13 -9.16 12.22
N ILE A 5 4.96 -8.87 12.79
CA ILE A 5 4.80 -8.43 14.18
C ILE A 5 3.99 -9.42 15.01
N LEU A 6 4.53 -9.78 16.17
CA LEU A 6 3.90 -10.62 17.18
C LEU A 6 3.97 -9.92 18.54
N LYS A 7 2.82 -9.78 19.21
CA LYS A 7 2.72 -9.05 20.48
C LYS A 7 3.53 -9.76 21.56
N GLY A 8 4.27 -8.99 22.36
CA GLY A 8 5.17 -9.51 23.39
C GLY A 8 6.49 -10.10 22.89
N VAL A 9 6.72 -10.14 21.57
CA VAL A 9 7.99 -10.62 20.99
C VAL A 9 8.75 -9.48 20.34
N ASN A 10 8.13 -8.73 19.44
CA ASN A 10 8.81 -7.67 18.68
C ASN A 10 7.96 -6.43 18.38
N ASP A 11 6.77 -6.33 18.96
CA ASP A 11 5.89 -5.14 18.90
C ASP A 11 6.59 -3.87 19.41
N HIS A 12 7.40 -3.98 20.46
CA HIS A 12 8.23 -2.87 20.95
C HIS A 12 9.20 -2.26 19.91
N ARG A 13 9.48 -2.95 18.79
CA ARG A 13 10.37 -2.48 17.72
C ARG A 13 9.66 -1.69 16.63
N VAL A 14 8.33 -1.56 16.67
CA VAL A 14 7.56 -0.85 15.64
C VAL A 14 8.04 0.60 15.46
N GLY A 15 8.29 1.32 16.55
CA GLY A 15 8.83 2.69 16.48
C GLY A 15 10.23 2.76 15.89
N GLU A 16 11.11 1.82 16.27
CA GLU A 16 12.48 1.76 15.74
C GLU A 16 12.50 1.49 14.23
N ILE A 17 11.62 0.61 13.74
CA ILE A 17 11.48 0.35 12.29
C ILE A 17 10.96 1.59 11.57
N PHE A 18 10.05 2.35 12.18
CA PHE A 18 9.57 3.62 11.65
C PHE A 18 10.72 4.63 11.51
N HIS A 19 11.51 4.84 12.56
CA HIS A 19 12.65 5.77 12.52
C HIS A 19 13.71 5.34 11.52
N PHE A 20 14.03 4.05 11.46
CA PHE A 20 14.94 3.52 10.45
C PHE A 20 14.46 3.83 9.02
N ALA A 21 13.16 3.73 8.75
CA ALA A 21 12.61 4.09 7.44
C ALA A 21 12.66 5.59 7.16
N VAL A 22 12.52 6.43 8.18
CA VAL A 22 12.65 7.89 8.07
C VAL A 22 14.11 8.28 7.79
N ASP A 23 15.07 7.67 8.48
CA ASP A 23 16.50 7.94 8.28
C ASP A 23 17.00 7.50 6.90
N ASN A 24 16.31 6.53 6.29
CA ASN A 24 16.65 5.95 4.97
C ASN A 24 15.55 6.24 3.93
N ILE A 25 14.88 7.39 4.04
CA ILE A 25 13.74 7.79 3.20
C ILE A 25 14.09 7.97 1.72
N ASP A 26 15.37 8.13 1.39
CA ASP A 26 15.87 8.17 0.02
C ASP A 26 15.69 6.83 -0.73
N VAL A 27 15.75 5.72 -0.01
CA VAL A 27 15.58 4.37 -0.58
C VAL A 27 14.26 3.71 -0.15
N ILE A 28 13.78 3.97 1.07
CA ILE A 28 12.57 3.37 1.64
C ILE A 28 11.37 4.29 1.43
N SER A 29 10.38 3.85 0.64
CA SER A 29 9.14 4.61 0.40
C SER A 29 7.94 4.13 1.22
N ALA A 30 8.05 2.94 1.84
CA ALA A 30 6.93 2.34 2.53
C ALA A 30 7.36 1.29 3.58
N ILE A 31 6.56 1.19 4.64
CA ILE A 31 6.55 0.09 5.60
C ILE A 31 5.17 -0.57 5.55
N SER A 32 5.17 -1.89 5.36
CA SER A 32 3.98 -2.73 5.43
C SER A 32 4.13 -3.70 6.59
N TYR A 33 3.68 -3.30 7.78
CA TYR A 33 3.67 -4.17 8.96
C TYR A 33 2.68 -5.32 8.76
N GLN A 34 3.09 -6.53 9.12
CA GLN A 34 2.30 -7.76 8.92
C GLN A 34 2.10 -8.44 10.27
N PRO A 35 1.02 -8.12 11.02
CA PRO A 35 0.68 -8.87 12.21
C PRO A 35 0.46 -10.36 11.90
N VAL A 36 0.89 -11.24 12.80
CA VAL A 36 0.81 -12.70 12.61
C VAL A 36 -0.64 -13.21 12.55
N SER A 37 -0.88 -14.16 11.65
CA SER A 37 -2.09 -14.99 11.60
C SER A 37 -1.87 -16.32 12.32
N PHE A 38 -2.86 -16.80 13.05
CA PHE A 38 -2.75 -17.99 13.90
C PHE A 38 -3.50 -19.18 13.28
N THR A 39 -2.80 -20.26 12.95
CA THR A 39 -3.37 -21.43 12.28
C THR A 39 -3.29 -22.69 13.15
N GLY A 40 -4.35 -23.49 13.18
CA GLY A 40 -4.41 -24.71 13.99
C GLY A 40 -5.09 -24.51 15.34
N ARG A 41 -4.68 -25.30 16.35
CA ARG A 41 -5.26 -25.27 17.69
C ARG A 41 -4.34 -24.50 18.63
N PHE A 42 -4.70 -23.25 18.90
CA PHE A 42 -4.08 -22.40 19.92
C PHE A 42 -4.93 -22.32 21.17
N ASP A 43 -4.29 -22.19 22.33
CA ASP A 43 -4.94 -21.77 23.56
C ASP A 43 -5.54 -20.35 23.42
N GLY A 44 -6.69 -20.13 24.04
CA GLY A 44 -7.43 -18.88 23.92
C GLY A 44 -6.72 -17.68 24.55
N ASP A 45 -6.10 -17.89 25.71
CA ASP A 45 -5.39 -16.84 26.45
C ASP A 45 -4.05 -16.53 25.80
N GLU A 46 -3.29 -17.55 25.43
CA GLU A 46 -2.01 -17.37 24.73
C GLU A 46 -2.20 -16.61 23.40
N ARG A 47 -3.18 -17.02 22.59
CA ARG A 47 -3.51 -16.34 21.33
C ARG A 47 -3.88 -14.88 21.54
N ARG A 48 -4.64 -14.55 22.59
CA ARG A 48 -5.01 -13.16 22.88
C ARG A 48 -3.81 -12.34 23.34
N ALA A 49 -2.94 -12.92 24.18
CA ALA A 49 -1.73 -12.26 24.65
C ALA A 49 -0.76 -11.93 23.50
N GLN A 50 -0.66 -12.82 22.52
CA GLN A 50 0.20 -12.66 21.35
C GLN A 50 -0.46 -11.92 20.17
N ARG A 51 -1.79 -11.69 20.22
CA ARG A 51 -2.51 -11.02 19.13
C ARG A 51 -2.11 -9.55 19.05
N TYR A 52 -1.56 -9.18 17.91
CA TYR A 52 -1.30 -7.79 17.56
C TYR A 52 -2.32 -7.32 16.52
N THR A 53 -3.02 -6.22 16.78
CA THR A 53 -4.08 -5.68 15.92
C THR A 53 -3.60 -4.44 15.16
N LEU A 54 -4.37 -4.02 14.14
CA LEU A 54 -4.11 -2.73 13.48
C LEU A 54 -4.36 -1.53 14.41
N GLY A 55 -5.14 -1.71 15.47
CA GLY A 55 -5.33 -0.71 16.53
C GLY A 55 -4.08 -0.56 17.40
N ASP A 56 -3.47 -1.69 17.82
CA ASP A 56 -2.17 -1.67 18.51
C ASP A 56 -1.12 -0.97 17.63
N LEU A 57 -1.06 -1.33 16.34
CA LEU A 57 -0.16 -0.71 15.36
C LEU A 57 -0.33 0.81 15.24
N ALA A 58 -1.59 1.27 15.17
CA ALA A 58 -1.87 2.69 15.09
C ALA A 58 -1.35 3.45 16.32
N GLY A 59 -1.49 2.85 17.51
CA GLY A 59 -0.95 3.37 18.76
C GLY A 59 0.59 3.43 18.77
N ASP A 60 1.25 2.35 18.35
CA ASP A 60 2.71 2.29 18.35
C ASP A 60 3.35 3.24 17.33
N ILE A 61 2.75 3.37 16.14
CA ILE A 61 3.18 4.38 15.16
C ILE A 61 2.95 5.79 15.71
N ALA A 62 1.82 6.04 16.37
CA ALA A 62 1.54 7.33 16.99
C ALA A 62 2.57 7.70 18.07
N ALA A 63 2.95 6.75 18.92
CA ALA A 63 3.99 6.95 19.93
C ALA A 63 5.34 7.32 19.32
N ALA A 64 5.70 6.74 18.16
CA ALA A 64 6.98 7.01 17.49
C ALA A 64 6.97 8.30 16.64
N SER A 65 5.81 8.74 16.16
CA SER A 65 5.72 9.78 15.12
C SER A 65 5.00 11.05 15.56
N GLY A 66 4.35 11.06 16.72
CA GLY A 66 3.47 12.15 17.16
C GLY A 66 2.16 12.24 16.36
N ALA A 67 1.82 11.19 15.61
CA ALA A 67 0.51 11.06 14.98
C ALA A 67 -0.59 10.83 16.02
N GLU A 68 -1.83 11.14 15.65
CA GLU A 68 -3.02 10.83 16.45
C GLU A 68 -3.79 9.70 15.76
N PRO A 69 -3.93 8.50 16.37
CA PRO A 69 -4.51 7.33 15.70
C PRO A 69 -5.87 7.59 15.06
N LEU A 70 -6.77 8.30 15.74
CA LEU A 70 -8.13 8.56 15.26
C LEU A 70 -8.21 9.64 14.17
N ARG A 71 -7.24 10.54 14.12
CA ARG A 71 -7.18 11.63 13.12
C ARG A 71 -6.39 11.22 11.88
N ASP A 72 -5.25 10.57 12.09
CA ASP A 72 -4.23 10.44 11.06
C ASP A 72 -4.23 9.07 10.37
N MET A 73 -4.86 8.06 10.95
CA MET A 73 -4.84 6.71 10.39
C MET A 73 -6.15 6.41 9.67
N TYR A 74 -6.02 5.93 8.43
CA TYR A 74 -7.16 5.64 7.58
C TYR A 74 -7.07 4.21 7.03
N PRO A 75 -8.22 3.59 6.70
CA PRO A 75 -8.22 2.40 5.87
C PRO A 75 -7.54 2.69 4.53
N LEU A 76 -6.74 1.76 4.02
CA LEU A 76 -6.02 1.97 2.76
C LEU A 76 -6.96 2.30 1.58
N SER A 77 -8.21 1.82 1.63
CA SER A 77 -9.23 2.11 0.62
C SER A 77 -9.61 3.59 0.51
N ILE A 78 -9.22 4.44 1.46
CA ILE A 78 -9.46 5.89 1.40
C ILE A 78 -8.81 6.54 0.18
N VAL A 79 -7.76 5.94 -0.39
CA VAL A 79 -7.04 6.50 -1.54
C VAL A 79 -7.72 6.23 -2.90
N MET A 80 -8.84 5.50 -2.90
CA MET A 80 -9.68 5.26 -4.08
C MET A 80 -10.01 6.54 -4.89
N PRO A 81 -10.40 7.67 -4.28
CA PRO A 81 -10.73 8.89 -5.00
C PRO A 81 -9.54 9.49 -5.75
N LEU A 82 -8.31 9.33 -5.22
CA LEU A 82 -7.09 9.74 -5.91
C LEU A 82 -6.89 8.93 -7.18
N ALA A 83 -7.00 7.59 -7.10
CA ALA A 83 -6.87 6.71 -8.26
C ALA A 83 -7.91 7.05 -9.33
N GLN A 84 -9.17 7.26 -8.93
CA GLN A 84 -10.25 7.65 -9.84
C GLN A 84 -10.03 9.00 -10.50
N MET A 85 -9.57 10.01 -9.74
CA MET A 85 -9.27 11.33 -10.29
C MET A 85 -8.09 11.26 -11.25
N LEU A 86 -6.99 10.59 -10.89
CA LEU A 86 -5.82 10.44 -11.76
C LEU A 86 -6.19 9.71 -13.06
N GLN A 87 -6.97 8.64 -12.97
CA GLN A 87 -7.47 7.95 -14.17
C GLN A 87 -8.32 8.87 -15.04
N ALA A 88 -9.24 9.64 -14.45
CA ALA A 88 -10.08 10.58 -15.21
C ALA A 88 -9.25 11.70 -15.86
N VAL A 89 -8.21 12.20 -15.18
CA VAL A 89 -7.36 13.28 -15.69
C VAL A 89 -6.40 12.80 -16.78
N THR A 90 -5.78 11.64 -16.58
CA THR A 90 -4.75 11.10 -17.49
C THR A 90 -5.32 10.28 -18.63
N GLY A 91 -6.56 9.80 -18.52
CA GLY A 91 -7.14 8.84 -19.45
C GLY A 91 -6.54 7.43 -19.36
N GLN A 92 -5.58 7.21 -18.46
CA GLN A 92 -4.90 5.94 -18.27
C GLN A 92 -5.52 5.16 -17.12
N THR A 93 -5.71 3.86 -17.28
CA THR A 93 -6.15 2.96 -16.21
C THR A 93 -5.20 3.05 -15.03
N LYS A 94 -5.74 3.21 -13.82
CA LYS A 94 -4.99 3.18 -12.56
C LYS A 94 -5.50 2.05 -11.69
N ILE A 95 -4.62 1.54 -10.82
CA ILE A 95 -4.99 0.52 -9.83
C ILE A 95 -5.97 1.16 -8.83
N HIS A 96 -7.08 0.49 -8.57
CA HIS A 96 -8.10 0.90 -7.61
C HIS A 96 -7.96 0.06 -6.35
N PRO A 97 -7.37 0.60 -5.26
CA PRO A 97 -7.23 -0.13 -4.00
C PRO A 97 -8.58 -0.16 -3.26
N SER A 98 -9.49 -1.03 -3.71
CA SER A 98 -10.88 -1.15 -3.23
C SER A 98 -11.06 -2.14 -2.07
N VAL A 99 -9.95 -2.49 -1.40
CA VAL A 99 -9.92 -3.49 -0.33
C VAL A 99 -10.90 -3.17 0.80
N HIS A 100 -11.35 -4.18 1.54
CA HIS A 100 -12.14 -3.97 2.76
C HIS A 100 -11.38 -3.11 3.77
N THR A 101 -12.10 -2.26 4.52
CA THR A 101 -11.51 -1.28 5.44
C THR A 101 -10.64 -1.92 6.51
N ASP A 102 -11.05 -3.10 7.00
CA ASP A 102 -10.38 -3.81 8.08
C ASP A 102 -9.16 -4.62 7.63
N CYS A 103 -8.86 -4.64 6.32
CA CYS A 103 -7.71 -5.38 5.80
C CYS A 103 -6.41 -4.62 5.92
N ALA A 104 -6.43 -3.30 5.76
CA ALA A 104 -5.22 -2.49 5.79
C ALA A 104 -5.52 -1.10 6.33
N PHE A 105 -4.67 -0.63 7.24
CA PHE A 105 -4.87 0.59 7.99
C PHE A 105 -3.52 1.27 8.23
N GLY A 106 -3.45 2.59 8.11
CA GLY A 106 -2.19 3.33 8.28
C GLY A 106 -2.27 4.77 7.82
N SER A 107 -1.12 5.39 7.63
CA SER A 107 -1.00 6.78 7.18
C SER A 107 0.16 7.00 6.23
N TYR A 108 0.17 8.18 5.60
CA TYR A 108 1.33 8.71 4.93
C TYR A 108 2.01 9.74 5.83
N PHE A 109 3.33 9.80 5.75
CA PHE A 109 4.15 10.79 6.43
C PHE A 109 4.92 11.61 5.42
N LEU A 110 5.05 12.90 5.68
CA LEU A 110 5.95 13.80 4.99
C LEU A 110 7.25 13.88 5.78
N VAL A 111 8.35 13.42 5.19
CA VAL A 111 9.67 13.47 5.80
C VAL A 111 10.41 14.69 5.26
N SER A 112 10.81 15.58 6.16
CA SER A 112 11.57 16.78 5.83
C SER A 112 13.03 16.43 5.48
N PRO A 113 13.76 17.32 4.78
CA PRO A 113 15.20 17.17 4.58
C PRO A 113 16.02 17.08 5.88
N ALA A 114 15.47 17.56 7.00
CA ALA A 114 16.08 17.47 8.32
C ALA A 114 15.86 16.11 9.01
N GLY A 115 15.14 15.18 8.38
CA GLY A 115 14.85 13.85 8.94
C GLY A 115 13.61 13.81 9.83
N GLU A 116 12.85 14.90 9.94
CA GLU A 116 11.61 14.92 10.75
C GLU A 116 10.41 14.44 9.95
N ALA A 117 9.59 13.56 10.54
CA ALA A 117 8.38 13.02 9.92
C ALA A 117 7.12 13.71 10.44
N TYR A 118 6.22 14.05 9.52
CA TYR A 118 4.96 14.75 9.81
C TYR A 118 3.78 13.96 9.26
N PRO A 119 2.74 13.65 10.05
CA PRO A 119 1.55 12.97 9.55
C PRO A 119 0.90 13.76 8.41
N PHE A 120 0.67 13.12 7.28
CA PHE A 120 0.05 13.75 6.11
C PHE A 120 -1.31 14.38 6.44
N PRO A 121 -2.22 13.73 7.20
CA PRO A 121 -3.53 14.31 7.51
C PRO A 121 -3.49 15.55 8.41
N LYS A 122 -2.36 15.81 9.08
CA LYS A 122 -2.17 17.04 9.86
C LYS A 122 -2.07 18.28 8.97
N VAL A 123 -1.55 18.15 7.75
CA VAL A 123 -1.31 19.27 6.82
C VAL A 123 -2.38 19.39 5.73
N ILE A 124 -3.28 18.42 5.66
CA ILE A 124 -4.32 18.39 4.63
C ILE A 124 -5.62 17.79 5.17
N ASN A 125 -6.74 18.44 4.88
CA ASN A 125 -8.06 17.86 5.11
C ASN A 125 -8.29 16.70 4.12
N VAL A 126 -7.96 15.50 4.57
CA VAL A 126 -8.03 14.24 3.80
C VAL A 126 -9.45 13.94 3.35
N GLU A 127 -10.42 14.01 4.26
CA GLU A 127 -11.82 13.71 3.98
C GLU A 127 -12.42 14.69 2.97
N GLY A 128 -12.15 15.98 3.19
CA GLY A 128 -12.60 17.07 2.32
C GLY A 128 -12.02 16.96 0.92
N ILE A 129 -10.69 16.75 0.82
CA ILE A 129 -10.04 16.66 -0.48
C ILE A 129 -10.49 15.42 -1.25
N PHE A 130 -10.59 14.25 -0.61
CA PHE A 130 -11.00 13.02 -1.28
C PHE A 130 -12.46 13.05 -1.73
N THR A 131 -13.35 13.70 -0.96
CA THR A 131 -14.73 13.98 -1.39
C THR A 131 -14.74 14.83 -2.67
N GLU A 132 -13.93 15.89 -2.72
CA GLU A 132 -13.82 16.73 -3.92
C GLU A 132 -13.20 15.99 -5.11
N MET A 133 -12.19 15.15 -4.89
CA MET A 133 -11.58 14.32 -5.93
C MET A 133 -12.62 13.41 -6.60
N ASN A 134 -13.49 12.76 -5.81
CA ASN A 134 -14.59 11.94 -6.35
C ASN A 134 -15.54 12.76 -7.23
N ARG A 135 -15.96 13.94 -6.76
CA ARG A 135 -16.86 14.84 -7.51
C ARG A 135 -16.21 15.30 -8.81
N LEU A 136 -14.92 15.63 -8.77
CA LEU A 136 -14.17 16.05 -9.95
C LEU A 136 -14.00 14.89 -10.95
N ALA A 137 -13.63 13.70 -10.47
CA ALA A 137 -13.50 12.50 -11.30
C ALA A 137 -14.82 12.16 -12.00
N ALA A 138 -15.96 12.25 -11.30
CA ALA A 138 -17.28 12.03 -11.88
C ALA A 138 -17.61 13.05 -12.98
N ARG A 139 -17.28 14.33 -12.76
CA ARG A 139 -17.46 15.40 -13.77
C ARG A 139 -16.64 15.15 -15.03
N ILE A 140 -15.35 14.82 -14.86
CA ILE A 140 -14.45 14.57 -16.00
C ILE A 140 -14.93 13.34 -16.78
N ARG A 141 -15.30 12.25 -16.09
CA ARG A 141 -15.85 11.04 -16.73
C ARG A 141 -17.10 11.31 -17.54
N ARG A 142 -18.06 12.10 -17.02
CA ARG A 142 -19.27 12.50 -17.77
C ARG A 142 -18.96 13.25 -19.06
N ARG A 143 -17.86 14.01 -19.08
CA ARG A 143 -17.40 14.75 -20.28
C ARG A 143 -16.47 13.92 -21.18
N GLY A 144 -15.93 12.80 -20.69
CA GLY A 144 -15.00 11.92 -21.42
C GLY A 144 -13.53 12.36 -21.44
N ARG A 145 -13.20 13.65 -21.25
CA ARG A 145 -11.81 14.15 -21.22
C ARG A 145 -11.62 15.29 -20.24
N ALA A 146 -10.43 15.45 -19.67
CA ALA A 146 -10.05 16.59 -18.84
C ALA A 146 -9.81 17.88 -19.67
N ASN A 147 -9.95 19.06 -19.05
CA ASN A 147 -9.70 20.35 -19.71
C ASN A 147 -8.98 21.31 -18.77
N TRP A 148 -8.64 22.50 -19.28
CA TRP A 148 -7.87 23.49 -18.53
C TRP A 148 -8.59 23.98 -17.26
N LEU A 149 -9.92 24.09 -17.27
CA LEU A 149 -10.72 24.46 -16.10
C LEU A 149 -10.55 23.43 -14.97
N ASP A 150 -10.42 22.15 -15.29
CA ASP A 150 -10.20 21.12 -14.27
C ASP A 150 -8.81 21.22 -13.65
N LYS A 151 -7.77 21.60 -14.41
CA LYS A 151 -6.44 21.88 -13.83
C LYS A 151 -6.52 22.99 -12.78
N ILE A 152 -7.28 24.04 -13.05
CA ILE A 152 -7.50 25.14 -12.08
C ILE A 152 -8.30 24.66 -10.88
N ARG A 153 -9.34 23.83 -11.10
CA ARG A 153 -10.12 23.24 -9.99
C ARG A 153 -9.27 22.36 -9.10
N ILE A 154 -8.39 21.53 -9.66
CA ILE A 154 -7.44 20.70 -8.91
C ILE A 154 -6.56 21.59 -8.05
N PHE A 155 -5.95 22.62 -8.64
CA PHE A 155 -5.09 23.53 -7.89
C PHE A 155 -5.84 24.25 -6.75
N ARG A 156 -7.05 24.75 -7.02
CA ARG A 156 -7.90 25.40 -6.00
C ARG A 156 -8.34 24.43 -4.91
N MET A 157 -8.68 23.20 -5.25
CA MET A 157 -9.01 22.13 -4.31
C MET A 157 -7.84 21.88 -3.36
N PHE A 158 -6.63 21.66 -3.88
CA PHE A 158 -5.43 21.49 -3.04
C PHE A 158 -5.16 22.70 -2.15
N LYS A 159 -5.29 23.93 -2.68
CA LYS A 159 -5.09 25.16 -1.90
C LYS A 159 -6.10 25.30 -0.75
N ARG A 160 -7.36 24.90 -0.95
CA ARG A 160 -8.41 24.99 0.09
C ARG A 160 -8.24 23.97 1.21
N HIS A 161 -7.77 22.77 0.87
CA HIS A 161 -7.64 21.68 1.83
C HIS A 161 -6.27 21.62 2.49
N PHE A 162 -5.29 22.38 2.01
CA PHE A 162 -3.98 22.51 2.64
C PHE A 162 -4.05 23.46 3.83
N ASP A 163 -3.66 22.97 5.01
CA ASP A 163 -3.57 23.76 6.22
C ASP A 163 -2.14 24.32 6.37
N ALA A 164 -2.01 25.64 6.20
CA ALA A 164 -0.73 26.33 6.31
C ALA A 164 -0.31 26.55 7.78
N SER A 165 -1.23 26.48 8.73
CA SER A 165 -0.95 26.72 10.16
C SER A 165 -0.23 25.55 10.82
N THR A 166 -0.49 24.33 10.34
CA THR A 166 0.11 23.08 10.81
C THR A 166 1.22 22.57 9.87
N ALA A 167 1.48 23.29 8.78
CA ALA A 167 2.46 22.90 7.79
C ALA A 167 3.89 22.94 8.37
N PRO A 168 4.70 21.88 8.14
CA PRO A 168 6.07 21.86 8.61
C PRO A 168 6.95 22.91 7.89
N PRO A 169 8.08 23.31 8.50
CA PRO A 169 8.89 24.42 8.02
C PRO A 169 9.27 24.30 6.54
N GLY A 170 8.97 25.34 5.77
CA GLY A 170 9.30 25.42 4.35
C GLY A 170 8.42 24.58 3.41
N LEU A 171 7.35 23.92 3.90
CA LEU A 171 6.34 23.25 3.08
C LEU A 171 5.30 24.27 2.59
N THR A 172 5.42 24.71 1.34
CA THR A 172 4.37 25.51 0.68
C THR A 172 3.39 24.60 -0.06
N THR A 173 2.18 25.08 -0.36
CA THR A 173 1.21 24.33 -1.19
C THR A 173 1.81 23.88 -2.54
N LYS A 174 2.68 24.70 -3.15
CA LYS A 174 3.38 24.33 -4.39
C LYS A 174 4.33 23.16 -4.18
N LYS A 175 5.15 23.21 -3.13
CA LYS A 175 6.06 22.12 -2.75
C LYS A 175 5.30 20.86 -2.36
N PHE A 176 4.17 20.99 -1.68
CA PHE A 176 3.29 19.88 -1.34
C PHE A 176 2.72 19.19 -2.60
N ILE A 177 2.18 19.97 -3.55
CA ILE A 177 1.73 19.43 -4.85
C ILE A 177 2.89 18.76 -5.59
N HIS A 178 4.11 19.29 -5.49
CA HIS A 178 5.31 18.67 -6.05
C HIS A 178 5.66 17.34 -5.37
N SER A 179 5.62 17.26 -4.04
CA SER A 179 5.83 16.01 -3.29
C SER A 179 4.81 14.93 -3.67
N LEU A 180 3.54 15.31 -3.88
CA LEU A 180 2.52 14.39 -4.38
C LEU A 180 2.80 13.89 -5.80
N LYS A 181 3.44 14.71 -6.66
CA LYS A 181 3.91 14.23 -7.97
C LYS A 181 5.07 13.25 -7.81
N GLY A 182 5.99 13.48 -6.88
CA GLY A 182 7.08 12.54 -6.56
C GLY A 182 6.57 11.18 -6.08
N MET A 183 5.45 11.13 -5.35
CA MET A 183 4.79 9.87 -4.99
C MET A 183 4.30 9.08 -6.23
N LEU A 184 3.88 9.78 -7.28
CA LEU A 184 3.31 9.19 -8.49
C LEU A 184 4.34 8.90 -9.57
N ASP A 185 5.48 9.60 -9.55
CA ASP A 185 6.56 9.49 -10.52
C ASP A 185 7.90 9.34 -9.81
N LYS A 186 8.46 8.12 -9.89
CA LYS A 186 9.73 7.76 -9.26
C LYS A 186 10.93 8.53 -9.82
N GLY A 187 10.84 9.07 -11.04
CA GLY A 187 11.90 9.92 -11.61
C GLY A 187 11.91 11.32 -11.01
N VAL A 188 10.73 11.83 -10.62
CA VAL A 188 10.58 13.14 -9.96
C VAL A 188 10.89 13.06 -8.47
N GLY A 189 10.55 11.94 -7.83
CA GLY A 189 10.77 11.69 -6.40
C GLY A 189 12.08 10.98 -6.04
N ARG A 190 13.10 10.95 -6.93
CA ARG A 190 14.45 10.37 -6.67
C ARG A 190 15.61 11.06 -7.42
N GLY A 191 15.38 12.23 -8.04
CA GLY A 191 16.39 12.93 -8.86
C GLY A 191 17.34 13.85 -8.07
N GLU A 192 18.39 14.38 -8.71
CA GLU A 192 19.41 15.21 -8.03
C GLU A 192 18.89 16.52 -7.38
N GLY A 193 17.76 17.05 -7.88
CA GLY A 193 17.10 18.24 -7.31
C GLY A 193 16.36 18.02 -5.98
N GLU A 194 16.43 16.81 -5.43
CA GLU A 194 15.56 16.34 -4.34
C GLU A 194 16.13 16.53 -2.92
N LYS A 195 17.38 17.00 -2.77
CA LYS A 195 17.99 17.25 -1.45
C LYS A 195 17.23 18.28 -0.59
N HIS A 196 16.27 19.00 -1.17
CA HIS A 196 15.51 20.07 -0.50
C HIS A 196 14.00 19.87 -0.50
N THR A 197 13.49 18.72 -0.94
CA THR A 197 12.04 18.44 -1.00
C THR A 197 11.60 17.42 0.03
N TYR A 198 10.37 17.57 0.50
CA TYR A 198 9.74 16.59 1.39
C TYR A 198 9.49 15.29 0.62
N LYS A 199 9.88 14.18 1.24
CA LYS A 199 9.64 12.82 0.73
C LYS A 199 8.43 12.21 1.43
N THR A 200 7.81 11.21 0.81
CA THR A 200 6.61 10.57 1.34
C THR A 200 6.92 9.15 1.82
N LEU A 201 6.55 8.83 3.06
CA LEU A 201 6.65 7.49 3.62
C LEU A 201 5.25 6.93 3.88
N LEU A 202 4.88 5.83 3.23
CA LEU A 202 3.70 5.07 3.63
C LEU A 202 4.03 4.23 4.86
N CYS A 203 3.23 4.33 5.91
CA CYS A 203 3.35 3.48 7.10
C CYS A 203 1.99 2.83 7.34
N ALA A 204 1.85 1.55 7.01
CA ALA A 204 0.58 0.85 7.10
C ALA A 204 0.77 -0.59 7.56
N GLY A 205 -0.26 -1.14 8.20
CA GLY A 205 -0.38 -2.56 8.49
C GLY A 205 -1.34 -3.24 7.53
N MET A 206 -1.10 -4.52 7.27
CA MET A 206 -2.06 -5.39 6.62
C MET A 206 -2.37 -6.57 7.54
N HIS A 207 -3.64 -6.76 7.87
CA HIS A 207 -4.06 -7.78 8.82
C HIS A 207 -4.64 -8.99 8.08
N PHE A 208 -3.85 -10.05 7.95
CA PHE A 208 -4.33 -11.30 7.39
C PHE A 208 -5.27 -12.02 8.35
N GLN A 209 -6.35 -12.56 7.79
CA GLN A 209 -7.36 -13.29 8.56
C GLN A 209 -6.85 -14.66 8.95
N ASP A 210 -7.33 -15.18 10.06
CA ASP A 210 -7.17 -16.57 10.45
C ASP A 210 -8.50 -17.17 10.90
N ARG A 211 -8.48 -18.45 11.31
CA ARG A 211 -9.68 -19.20 11.69
C ARG A 211 -10.51 -18.52 12.78
N TYR A 212 -9.91 -17.66 13.59
CA TYR A 212 -10.58 -17.06 14.74
C TYR A 212 -11.15 -15.66 14.47
N ASN A 213 -10.83 -15.05 13.33
CA ASN A 213 -11.35 -13.73 12.93
C ASN A 213 -11.76 -13.69 11.45
N PHE A 214 -12.12 -14.86 10.90
CA PHE A 214 -12.42 -15.01 9.50
C PHE A 214 -13.76 -14.36 9.13
N ASP A 215 -13.71 -13.35 8.28
CA ASP A 215 -14.87 -12.63 7.76
C ASP A 215 -14.93 -12.75 6.23
N VAL A 216 -16.06 -13.25 5.73
CA VAL A 216 -16.34 -13.44 4.30
C VAL A 216 -16.51 -12.11 3.57
N GLU A 217 -16.99 -11.04 4.21
CA GLU A 217 -17.13 -9.72 3.58
C GLU A 217 -15.76 -9.12 3.24
N ARG A 218 -14.77 -9.34 4.11
CA ARG A 218 -13.36 -9.01 3.84
C ARG A 218 -12.80 -9.78 2.65
N ILE A 219 -13.15 -11.07 2.52
CA ILE A 219 -12.73 -11.92 1.41
C ILE A 219 -13.30 -11.46 0.07
N LYS A 220 -14.59 -11.10 0.02
CA LYS A 220 -15.26 -10.62 -1.21
C LYS A 220 -14.60 -9.39 -1.81
N ARG A 221 -13.87 -8.61 -0.99
CA ARG A 221 -13.15 -7.39 -1.39
C ARG A 221 -11.62 -7.57 -1.32
N CYS A 222 -11.10 -8.79 -1.32
CA CYS A 222 -9.67 -9.01 -1.27
C CYS A 222 -9.00 -8.56 -2.57
N VAL A 223 -7.89 -7.84 -2.45
CA VAL A 223 -7.07 -7.36 -3.58
C VAL A 223 -5.75 -8.10 -3.71
N ILE A 224 -5.50 -9.10 -2.85
CA ILE A 224 -4.36 -10.01 -2.94
C ILE A 224 -4.89 -11.37 -3.35
N LEU A 225 -4.62 -11.73 -4.60
CA LEU A 225 -5.18 -12.91 -5.23
C LEU A 225 -4.06 -13.86 -5.65
N TYR A 226 -4.27 -15.16 -5.43
CA TYR A 226 -3.48 -16.22 -6.03
C TYR A 226 -4.15 -16.66 -7.31
N SER A 227 -3.38 -16.64 -8.40
CA SER A 227 -3.78 -17.29 -9.63
C SER A 227 -3.35 -18.75 -9.59
N THR A 228 -4.31 -19.64 -9.77
CA THR A 228 -4.09 -21.08 -9.83
C THR A 228 -4.80 -21.64 -11.06
N PRO A 229 -4.47 -22.87 -11.51
CA PRO A 229 -5.22 -23.52 -12.58
C PRO A 229 -6.73 -23.68 -12.31
N SER A 230 -7.14 -23.71 -11.02
CA SER A 230 -8.56 -23.77 -10.62
C SER A 230 -9.25 -22.39 -10.57
N GLY A 231 -8.51 -21.31 -10.83
CA GLY A 231 -9.01 -19.94 -10.80
C GLY A 231 -8.29 -19.04 -9.81
N LEU A 232 -8.90 -17.87 -9.57
CA LEU A 232 -8.39 -16.84 -8.68
C LEU A 232 -8.92 -17.03 -7.26
N PHE A 233 -8.03 -17.09 -6.28
CA PHE A 233 -8.36 -17.24 -4.86
C PHE A 233 -7.87 -16.04 -4.04
N PRO A 234 -8.71 -15.43 -3.20
CA PRO A 234 -8.26 -14.49 -2.18
C PRO A 234 -7.16 -15.06 -1.28
N PHE A 235 -6.19 -14.24 -0.87
CA PHE A 235 -5.04 -14.67 -0.07
C PHE A 235 -5.47 -15.46 1.17
N CYS A 236 -6.40 -14.89 1.95
CA CYS A 236 -6.77 -15.47 3.24
C CYS A 236 -7.57 -16.77 3.07
N THR A 237 -8.43 -16.91 2.05
CA THR A 237 -9.10 -18.21 1.81
C THR A 237 -8.11 -19.28 1.34
N PHE A 238 -7.10 -18.89 0.57
CA PHE A 238 -6.09 -19.80 0.06
C PHE A 238 -5.15 -20.30 1.16
N ASN A 239 -4.68 -19.40 2.04
CA ASN A 239 -3.59 -19.68 2.99
C ASN A 239 -4.03 -19.89 4.45
N CYS A 240 -5.05 -19.17 4.94
CA CYS A 240 -5.27 -19.03 6.39
C CYS A 240 -6.68 -19.41 6.87
N GLY A 241 -7.66 -19.42 5.95
CA GLY A 241 -9.08 -19.66 6.17
C GLY A 241 -9.49 -21.13 5.96
N PRO A 242 -10.48 -21.44 5.07
CA PRO A 242 -10.78 -22.82 4.68
C PRO A 242 -9.58 -23.59 4.09
N MET A 243 -8.48 -22.90 3.80
CA MET A 243 -7.23 -23.44 3.25
C MET A 243 -7.47 -24.22 1.96
N TYR A 244 -7.83 -23.52 0.89
CA TYR A 244 -7.97 -24.15 -0.43
C TYR A 244 -6.64 -24.60 -1.04
N ARG A 245 -5.51 -24.09 -0.55
CA ARG A 245 -4.18 -24.41 -1.08
C ARG A 245 -3.91 -25.91 -1.17
N PRO A 246 -4.01 -26.73 -0.10
CA PRO A 246 -3.75 -28.17 -0.21
C PRO A 246 -4.66 -28.89 -1.21
N LEU A 247 -5.93 -28.48 -1.32
CA LEU A 247 -6.88 -29.08 -2.26
C LEU A 247 -6.47 -28.81 -3.72
N VAL A 248 -6.18 -27.54 -4.04
CA VAL A 248 -5.71 -27.16 -5.38
C VAL A 248 -4.35 -27.79 -5.67
N GLU A 249 -3.43 -27.79 -4.71
CA GLU A 249 -2.10 -28.36 -4.90
C GLU A 249 -2.13 -29.88 -5.12
N ALA A 250 -3.02 -30.61 -4.43
CA ALA A 250 -3.22 -32.04 -4.62
C ALA A 250 -3.86 -32.34 -5.99
N ALA A 251 -4.89 -31.58 -6.39
CA ALA A 251 -5.58 -31.78 -7.67
C ALA A 251 -4.66 -31.58 -8.90
N TYR A 252 -3.59 -30.81 -8.78
CA TYR A 252 -2.65 -30.53 -9.87
C TYR A 252 -1.22 -31.03 -9.58
N ALA A 253 -1.05 -31.97 -8.65
CA ALA A 253 0.25 -32.54 -8.31
C ALA A 253 0.90 -33.24 -9.53
N GLU A 254 0.12 -34.05 -10.27
CA GLU A 254 0.58 -34.75 -11.47
C GLU A 254 0.89 -33.79 -12.62
N HIS A 255 0.07 -32.75 -12.80
CA HIS A 255 0.30 -31.72 -13.81
C HIS A 255 1.60 -30.94 -13.55
N ARG A 256 1.95 -30.67 -12.28
CA ARG A 256 3.25 -30.06 -11.92
C ARG A 256 4.42 -30.99 -12.23
N GLN A 257 4.29 -32.29 -11.99
CA GLN A 257 5.34 -33.26 -12.33
C GLN A 257 5.52 -33.37 -13.85
N ALA A 258 4.43 -33.40 -14.60
CA ALA A 258 4.44 -33.42 -16.07
C ALA A 258 5.02 -32.11 -16.65
N LEU A 259 4.66 -30.94 -16.10
CA LEU A 259 5.22 -29.64 -16.49
C LEU A 259 6.71 -29.55 -16.18
N ARG A 260 7.15 -29.99 -14.99
CA ARG A 260 8.58 -30.02 -14.63
C ARG A 260 9.36 -30.95 -15.56
N ALA A 261 8.83 -32.16 -15.81
CA ALA A 261 9.44 -33.09 -16.76
C ALA A 261 9.45 -32.54 -18.20
N ALA A 262 8.48 -31.70 -18.59
CA ALA A 262 8.46 -31.03 -19.88
C ALA A 262 9.43 -29.84 -19.95
N GLN A 263 9.58 -29.08 -18.86
CA GLN A 263 10.58 -28.00 -18.73
C GLN A 263 12.00 -28.56 -18.73
N ASP A 264 12.27 -29.62 -17.97
CA ASP A 264 13.56 -30.32 -17.97
C ASP A 264 13.89 -30.91 -19.35
N ARG A 265 12.89 -31.31 -20.14
CA ARG A 265 13.07 -31.71 -21.53
C ARG A 265 13.36 -30.52 -22.45
N ALA A 266 12.69 -29.39 -22.25
CA ALA A 266 12.90 -28.17 -23.03
C ALA A 266 14.27 -27.54 -22.76
N ASP A 267 14.72 -27.54 -21.50
CA ASP A 267 16.03 -27.03 -21.10
C ASP A 267 17.17 -27.98 -21.53
N ASN A 268 16.88 -29.27 -21.74
CA ASN A 268 17.79 -30.26 -22.34
C ASN A 268 17.75 -30.29 -23.87
N VAL A 269 16.86 -29.55 -24.52
CA VAL A 269 16.98 -29.28 -25.96
C VAL A 269 17.96 -28.12 -26.10
N MET A 270 19.23 -28.44 -26.36
CA MET A 270 20.25 -27.50 -26.81
C MET A 270 19.65 -26.59 -27.87
N ILE A 271 19.38 -25.33 -27.52
CA ILE A 271 19.06 -24.27 -28.48
C ILE A 271 20.29 -24.22 -29.41
N PRO A 272 20.16 -24.54 -30.71
CA PRO A 272 21.29 -24.40 -31.61
C PRO A 272 21.71 -22.93 -31.59
N GLU A 273 23.00 -22.68 -31.34
CA GLU A 273 23.55 -21.32 -31.42
C GLU A 273 23.13 -20.66 -32.74
N PRO A 274 22.70 -19.39 -32.72
CA PRO A 274 22.39 -18.67 -33.94
C PRO A 274 23.67 -18.54 -34.76
N LYS A 275 23.74 -19.27 -35.89
CA LYS A 275 24.73 -19.04 -36.94
C LYS A 275 24.36 -17.75 -37.67
N GLY A 276 24.97 -16.63 -37.27
CA GLY A 276 24.93 -15.39 -38.05
C GLY A 276 25.25 -14.16 -37.24
N GLU A 277 26.37 -13.50 -37.56
CA GLU A 277 26.77 -12.20 -37.02
C GLU A 277 25.64 -11.18 -37.15
N PHE A 278 25.26 -10.56 -36.04
CA PHE A 278 24.66 -9.23 -36.06
C PHE A 278 25.75 -8.23 -35.63
N ARG A 279 26.28 -7.50 -36.61
CA ARG A 279 27.15 -6.34 -36.41
C ARG A 279 26.28 -5.12 -36.04
N PRO A 280 26.81 -4.17 -35.24
CA PRO A 280 26.06 -3.32 -34.31
C PRO A 280 25.03 -2.39 -34.96
#